data_AF-A0A1F9M6U6-F1
#
_entry.id   AF-A0A1F9M6U6-F1
#
_cell.length_a   1.000
_cell.length_b   1.000
_cell.length_c   1.000
_cell.angle_alpha   90.00
_cell.angle_beta   90.00
_cell.angle_gamma   90.00
#
_symmetry.space_group_name_H-M   'P 1'
#
loop_
_entity.id
_entity.type
_entity.pdbx_description
1 polymer ?
#
loop_
_entity_poly.entity_id
_entity_poly.type
_entity_poly.pdbx_seq_one_letter_code
_entity_poly.pdbx_strand_id
1 'polypeptide(L)'
;MKKTVICSAAFALIFGFAVASNALAAADKGPAEITLKSEAGKKPAAFPHAKHQAKGDCDACHKSADFPADKKWSMKNGHALCQGCHKAKNAGPTKCDGCHK
;
A
#
# COMPACT_ATOMS: atom_id res chain seq x y z
N MET A 1 50.77 40.78 36.12
CA MET A 1 50.13 40.72 37.44
C MET A 1 49.03 39.65 37.39
N LYS A 2 49.19 38.62 38.23
CA LYS A 2 48.16 37.77 38.89
C LYS A 2 46.93 37.35 38.05
N LYS A 3 46.87 36.12 37.52
CA LYS A 3 46.45 34.86 38.19
C LYS A 3 45.03 34.90 38.77
N THR A 4 44.09 34.24 38.07
CA THR A 4 42.93 33.41 38.51
C THR A 4 42.12 33.15 37.22
N VAL A 5 42.21 32.06 36.46
CA VAL A 5 42.19 30.61 36.71
C VAL A 5 41.12 30.15 37.71
N ILE A 6 40.23 29.29 37.18
CA ILE A 6 39.58 28.11 37.80
C ILE A 6 38.07 28.22 38.12
N CYS A 7 37.34 27.32 37.45
CA CYS A 7 36.08 26.66 37.82
C CYS A 7 34.76 27.44 37.79
N SER A 8 34.01 27.22 36.72
CA SER A 8 32.59 26.87 36.84
C SER A 8 32.25 25.87 35.74
N ALA A 9 32.59 24.61 36.03
CA ALA A 9 31.96 23.47 35.38
C ALA A 9 30.49 23.46 35.81
N ALA A 10 29.57 23.73 34.87
CA ALA A 10 28.19 23.27 34.86
C ALA A 10 27.37 24.03 33.81
N PHE A 11 27.58 23.74 32.53
CA PHE A 11 26.47 23.70 31.56
C PHE A 11 26.88 22.71 30.48
N ALA A 12 27.17 21.50 30.96
CA ALA A 12 27.19 20.32 30.12
C ALA A 12 25.80 20.14 29.51
N LEU A 13 25.80 19.81 28.22
CA LEU A 13 24.87 18.86 27.61
C LEU A 13 23.39 19.10 27.92
N ILE A 14 22.65 19.78 27.04
CA ILE A 14 21.22 19.51 26.79
C ILE A 14 20.77 20.30 25.54
N PHE A 15 20.08 19.59 24.63
CA PHE A 15 19.52 19.98 23.32
C PHE A 15 20.53 20.17 22.16
N GLY A 16 20.91 19.14 21.38
CA GLY A 16 20.07 18.05 20.89
C GLY A 16 19.51 18.38 19.52
N PHE A 17 20.34 18.22 18.49
CA PHE A 17 20.01 17.62 17.19
C PHE A 17 18.54 17.67 16.76
N ALA A 18 18.08 18.79 16.18
CA ALA A 18 16.84 18.83 15.42
C ALA A 18 17.16 18.67 13.93
N VAL A 19 17.68 17.49 13.54
CA VAL A 19 17.60 17.08 12.13
C VAL A 19 16.17 16.63 11.94
N ALA A 20 15.35 17.47 11.30
CA ALA A 20 14.02 17.12 10.86
C ALA A 20 14.13 15.96 9.85
N SER A 21 14.06 14.74 10.36
CA SER A 21 13.90 13.52 9.60
C SER A 21 12.51 13.52 8.98
N ASN A 22 12.38 14.13 7.80
CA ASN A 22 11.25 13.92 6.89
C ASN A 22 11.34 12.53 6.23
N ALA A 23 11.63 11.48 7.00
CA ALA A 23 11.30 10.12 6.61
C ALA A 23 9.79 9.96 6.78
N LEU A 24 9.05 10.60 5.88
CA LEU A 24 7.63 10.42 5.72
C LEU A 24 7.43 8.93 5.47
N ALA A 25 6.74 8.28 6.41
CA ALA A 25 6.43 6.86 6.37
C ALA A 25 5.97 6.48 4.96
N ALA A 26 6.80 5.73 4.24
CA ALA A 26 6.33 4.96 3.11
C ALA A 26 5.35 3.96 3.72
N ALA A 27 4.05 4.31 3.69
CA ALA A 27 2.99 3.38 4.02
C ALA A 27 3.29 2.09 3.26
N ASP A 28 3.19 0.94 3.93
CA ASP A 28 3.45 -0.38 3.37
C ASP A 28 2.57 -0.62 2.13
N LYS A 29 3.07 -0.17 0.98
CA LYS A 29 2.42 -0.32 -0.31
C LYS A 29 2.75 -1.74 -0.72
N GLY A 30 1.81 -2.66 -0.47
CA GLY A 30 1.95 -4.07 -0.83
C GLY A 30 2.37 -4.26 -2.31
N PRO A 31 2.61 -5.51 -2.75
CA PRO A 31 3.26 -5.79 -4.04
C PRO A 31 2.68 -4.99 -5.20
N ALA A 32 3.53 -4.44 -6.05
CA ALA A 32 3.10 -3.57 -7.15
C ALA A 32 2.27 -4.32 -8.20
N GLU A 33 2.60 -5.58 -8.44
CA GLU A 33 1.92 -6.50 -9.34
C GLU A 33 1.55 -7.75 -8.56
N ILE A 34 0.32 -8.23 -8.73
CA ILE A 34 -0.22 -9.40 -8.03
C ILE A 34 -0.82 -10.32 -9.08
N THR A 35 -0.51 -11.62 -8.98
CA THR A 35 -1.19 -12.65 -9.77
C THR A 35 -2.24 -13.31 -8.89
N LEU A 36 -3.51 -13.13 -9.26
CA LEU A 36 -4.64 -13.75 -8.56
C LEU A 36 -4.90 -15.13 -9.17
N LYS A 37 -4.55 -16.17 -8.41
CA LYS A 37 -4.80 -17.56 -8.76
C LYS A 37 -5.81 -18.15 -7.79
N SER A 38 -6.86 -18.76 -8.33
CA SER A 38 -7.78 -19.59 -7.57
C SER A 38 -7.47 -21.06 -7.84
N GLU A 39 -7.77 -21.93 -6.86
CA GLU A 39 -7.53 -23.38 -7.00
C GLU A 39 -8.31 -23.97 -8.18
N ALA A 40 -9.54 -23.49 -8.41
CA ALA A 40 -10.38 -23.91 -9.54
C ALA A 40 -10.08 -23.18 -10.86
N GLY A 41 -9.30 -22.10 -10.84
CA GLY A 41 -9.07 -21.23 -11.99
C GLY A 41 -7.99 -21.77 -12.93
N LYS A 42 -8.35 -22.00 -14.19
CA LYS A 42 -7.39 -22.48 -15.21
C LYS A 42 -6.41 -21.40 -15.67
N LYS A 43 -6.84 -20.14 -15.69
CA LYS A 43 -6.06 -19.00 -16.16
C LYS A 43 -6.01 -17.92 -15.07
N PRO A 44 -4.84 -17.58 -14.52
CA PRO A 44 -4.75 -16.59 -13.45
C PRO A 44 -5.06 -15.18 -13.97
N ALA A 45 -5.53 -14.31 -13.08
CA ALA A 45 -5.75 -12.90 -13.42
C ALA A 45 -4.54 -12.06 -12.98
N ALA A 46 -4.07 -11.18 -13.86
CA ALA A 46 -3.07 -10.18 -13.53
C ALA A 46 -3.76 -8.97 -12.88
N PHE A 47 -3.26 -8.56 -11.71
CA PHE A 47 -3.74 -7.40 -10.97
C PHE A 47 -2.58 -6.41 -10.73
N PRO A 48 -2.54 -5.30 -11.48
CA PRO A 48 -1.55 -4.25 -11.28
C PRO A 48 -1.96 -3.39 -10.07
N HIS A 49 -1.69 -3.89 -8.87
CA HIS A 49 -2.10 -3.29 -7.61
C HIS A 49 -1.57 -1.86 -7.44
N ALA A 50 -0.32 -1.58 -7.82
CA ALA A 50 0.24 -0.22 -7.79
C ALA A 50 -0.56 0.78 -8.65
N LYS A 51 -1.05 0.35 -9.83
CA LYS A 51 -1.87 1.21 -10.70
C LYS A 51 -3.22 1.54 -10.07
N HIS A 52 -3.76 0.64 -9.25
CA HIS A 52 -5.01 0.88 -8.53
C HIS A 52 -4.78 1.75 -7.29
N GLN A 53 -3.71 1.51 -6.53
CA GLN A 53 -3.31 2.36 -5.40
C GLN A 53 -3.02 3.80 -5.80
N ALA A 54 -2.55 4.04 -7.03
CA ALA A 54 -2.32 5.39 -7.54
C ALA A 54 -3.62 6.13 -7.92
N LYS A 55 -4.76 5.43 -7.99
CA LYS A 55 -6.04 5.95 -8.50
C LYS A 55 -7.19 5.87 -7.51
N GLY A 56 -7.03 5.19 -6.39
CA GLY A 56 -8.10 4.99 -5.42
C GLY A 56 -7.58 4.62 -4.02
N ASP A 57 -8.52 4.61 -3.08
CA ASP A 57 -8.25 4.38 -1.67
C ASP A 57 -8.12 2.88 -1.34
N CYS A 58 -7.30 2.56 -0.33
CA CYS A 58 -7.10 1.18 0.14
C CYS A 58 -8.43 0.49 0.50
N ASP A 59 -9.34 1.26 1.12
CA ASP A 59 -10.63 0.76 1.61
C ASP A 59 -11.59 0.36 0.48
N ALA A 60 -11.42 0.94 -0.73
CA ALA A 60 -12.25 0.61 -1.89
C ALA A 60 -12.19 -0.87 -2.27
N CYS A 61 -11.08 -1.55 -1.93
CA CYS A 61 -10.94 -2.99 -2.09
C CYS A 61 -10.93 -3.70 -0.73
N HIS A 62 -10.10 -3.29 0.22
CA HIS A 62 -9.85 -4.06 1.45
C HIS A 62 -11.00 -4.10 2.45
N LYS A 63 -11.97 -3.18 2.35
CA LYS A 63 -13.20 -3.19 3.17
C LYS A 63 -14.44 -3.58 2.37
N SER A 64 -14.28 -3.99 1.11
CA SER A 64 -15.39 -4.48 0.32
C SER A 64 -15.89 -5.83 0.86
N ALA A 65 -17.20 -6.04 0.81
CA ALA A 65 -17.82 -7.32 1.16
C ALA A 65 -17.36 -8.47 0.25
N ASP A 66 -16.92 -8.15 -0.97
CA ASP A 66 -16.39 -9.12 -1.93
C ASP A 66 -14.88 -9.35 -1.77
N PHE A 67 -14.20 -8.69 -0.84
CA PHE A 67 -12.81 -8.97 -0.57
C PHE A 67 -12.68 -10.21 0.31
N PRO A 68 -12.04 -11.31 -0.17
CA PRO A 68 -11.87 -12.50 0.65
C PRO A 68 -10.83 -12.26 1.75
N ALA A 69 -11.26 -12.27 3.01
CA ALA A 69 -10.37 -12.09 4.17
C ALA A 69 -9.29 -13.19 4.26
N ASP A 70 -9.61 -14.41 3.81
CA ASP A 70 -8.70 -15.55 3.74
C ASP A 70 -7.80 -15.54 2.49
N LYS A 71 -7.88 -14.49 1.66
CA LYS A 71 -7.19 -14.33 0.38
C LYS A 71 -7.53 -15.43 -0.64
N LYS A 72 -8.58 -16.22 -0.43
CA LYS A 72 -9.04 -17.22 -1.39
C LYS A 72 -9.96 -16.57 -2.42
N TRP A 73 -9.39 -16.32 -3.59
CA TRP A 73 -10.13 -15.77 -4.71
C TRP A 73 -10.99 -16.84 -5.38
N SER A 74 -12.18 -16.43 -5.82
CA SER A 74 -13.11 -17.21 -6.62
C SER A 74 -13.56 -16.36 -7.81
N MET A 75 -14.19 -17.01 -8.80
CA MET A 75 -14.80 -16.28 -9.91
C MET A 75 -15.84 -15.28 -9.42
N LYS A 76 -16.63 -15.65 -8.40
CA LYS A 76 -17.71 -14.81 -7.87
C LYS A 76 -17.17 -13.53 -7.25
N ASN A 77 -16.27 -13.64 -6.27
CA ASN A 77 -15.80 -12.47 -5.52
C ASN A 77 -14.87 -11.57 -6.35
N GLY A 78 -14.01 -12.16 -7.19
CA GLY A 78 -13.16 -11.41 -8.11
C GLY A 78 -13.97 -10.65 -9.15
N HIS A 79 -15.01 -11.25 -9.74
CA HIS A 79 -15.84 -10.54 -10.71
C HIS A 79 -16.77 -9.53 -10.06
N ALA A 80 -17.34 -9.81 -8.88
CA ALA A 80 -18.16 -8.86 -8.15
C ALA A 80 -17.36 -7.59 -7.80
N LEU A 81 -16.16 -7.76 -7.22
CA LEU A 81 -15.31 -6.64 -6.84
C LEU A 81 -14.72 -5.91 -8.06
N CYS A 82 -13.93 -6.64 -8.85
CA CYS A 82 -13.08 -6.02 -9.87
C CYS A 82 -13.89 -5.66 -11.13
N GLN A 83 -14.57 -6.65 -11.72
CA GLN A 83 -15.35 -6.43 -12.94
C GLN A 83 -16.56 -5.53 -12.67
N GLY A 84 -17.20 -5.65 -11.50
CA GLY A 84 -18.29 -4.79 -11.07
C GLY A 84 -17.88 -3.32 -11.02
N CYS A 85 -16.76 -3.02 -10.35
CA CYS A 85 -16.21 -1.66 -10.30
C CYS A 85 -15.87 -1.12 -11.70
N HIS A 86 -15.20 -1.93 -12.54
CA HIS A 86 -14.86 -1.53 -13.91
C HIS A 86 -16.08 -1.21 -14.77
N LYS A 87 -17.16 -1.99 -14.65
CA LYS A 87 -18.43 -1.72 -15.33
C LYS A 87 -19.07 -0.44 -14.81
N ALA A 88 -19.15 -0.26 -13.50
CA ALA A 88 -19.78 0.91 -12.89
C ALA A 88 -19.05 2.22 -13.23
N LYS A 89 -17.71 2.17 -13.35
CA LYS A 89 -16.88 3.34 -13.70
C LYS A 89 -16.61 3.47 -15.19
N ASN A 90 -17.07 2.54 -16.02
CA ASN A 90 -16.72 2.43 -17.44
C ASN A 90 -15.20 2.55 -17.68
N ALA A 91 -14.41 1.94 -16.79
CA ALA A 91 -12.96 2.07 -16.78
C ALA A 91 -12.31 0.73 -16.46
N GLY A 92 -11.34 0.32 -17.29
CA GLY A 92 -10.64 -0.96 -17.12
C GLY A 92 -11.31 -2.14 -17.85
N PRO A 93 -10.66 -3.31 -17.85
CA PRO A 93 -11.13 -4.48 -18.58
C PRO A 93 -12.39 -5.09 -17.98
N THR A 94 -13.35 -5.45 -18.83
CA THR A 94 -14.56 -6.21 -18.47
C THR A 94 -14.68 -7.54 -19.21
N LYS A 95 -13.79 -7.82 -20.15
CA LYS A 95 -13.72 -9.07 -20.92
C LYS A 95 -12.71 -10.04 -20.28
N CYS A 96 -12.90 -11.34 -20.49
CA CYS A 96 -12.11 -12.41 -19.89
C CYS A 96 -10.58 -12.20 -20.04
N ASP A 97 -10.11 -12.01 -21.27
CA ASP A 97 -8.67 -11.86 -21.56
C ASP A 97 -8.08 -10.49 -21.22
N GLY A 98 -8.92 -9.59 -20.72
CA GLY A 98 -8.50 -8.29 -20.21
C GLY A 98 -7.78 -8.40 -18.85
N CYS A 99 -8.19 -9.38 -18.03
CA CYS A 99 -7.55 -9.69 -16.74
C CYS A 99 -6.82 -11.03 -16.78
N HIS A 100 -7.39 -12.05 -17.42
CA HIS A 100 -6.84 -13.40 -17.45
C HIS A 100 -5.86 -13.54 -18.61
N LYS A 101 -4.57 -13.59 -18.31
CA LYS A 101 -3.46 -13.66 -19.29
C LYS A 101 -2.76 -15.01 -19.26
#